data_AF-A0A519ZW34-F1
#
_entry.id   AF-A0A519ZW34-F1
#
_cell.length_a   1.000
_cell.length_b   1.000
_cell.length_c   1.000
_cell.angle_alpha   90.00
_cell.angle_beta   90.00
_cell.angle_gamma   90.00
#
_symmetry.space_group_name_H-M   'P 1'
#
loop_
_entity.id
_entity.type
_entity.pdbx_description
1 polymer ?
#
loop_
_entity_poly.entity_id
_entity_poly.type
_entity_poly.pdbx_seq_one_letter_code
_entity_poly.pdbx_strand_id
1 'polypeptide(L)'
;MDNHVKVALIASLDKFAEVSGQDSVKLEESLVEVFSKDLGFLEKVEEFDEVFDEYPVFDELREVFFDLLMINFFASDIKKLEEDYLETDEWADIEEETIERGTELLNLLLYINECHDEGLVPELGDFLKEFLLVEEDEFQDEFHIYEDLISNQQLVESSVEDICSHAGMIEISEEMQELFVPFMVFFHQPKSSVQVIKELEDYSANKEFDIAVYTLIANFNLN
;
A
#
# COMPACT_ATOMS: atom_id res chain seq x y z
N MET A 1 -2.80 16.72 5.69
CA MET A 1 -2.46 15.63 4.76
C MET A 1 -1.02 15.77 4.33
N ASP A 2 -0.30 14.66 4.39
CA ASP A 2 1.07 14.55 3.92
C ASP A 2 1.14 14.65 2.37
N ASN A 3 2.23 15.22 1.84
CA ASN A 3 2.34 15.44 0.40
C ASN A 3 2.63 14.15 -0.39
N HIS A 4 3.39 13.21 0.17
CA HIS A 4 3.68 11.91 -0.46
C HIS A 4 2.39 11.11 -0.56
N VAL A 5 1.62 11.08 0.54
CA VAL A 5 0.30 10.45 0.58
C VAL A 5 -0.62 11.05 -0.46
N LYS A 6 -0.70 12.38 -0.56
CA LYS A 6 -1.57 13.05 -1.54
C LYS A 6 -1.21 12.71 -2.98
N VAL A 7 0.07 12.72 -3.33
CA VAL A 7 0.53 12.43 -4.69
C VAL A 7 0.27 10.97 -5.03
N ALA A 8 0.55 10.04 -4.12
CA ALA A 8 0.29 8.61 -4.30
C ALA A 8 -1.20 8.31 -4.47
N LEU A 9 -2.05 8.92 -3.63
CA LEU A 9 -3.51 8.80 -3.65
C LEU A 9 -4.07 9.18 -5.02
N ILE A 10 -3.76 10.40 -5.49
CA ILE A 10 -4.29 10.92 -6.75
C ILE A 10 -3.78 10.08 -7.93
N ALA A 11 -2.47 9.78 -7.96
CA ALA A 11 -1.89 9.03 -9.07
C ALA A 11 -2.47 7.61 -9.19
N SER A 12 -2.73 6.96 -8.07
CA SER A 12 -3.34 5.62 -8.02
C SER A 12 -4.78 5.64 -8.56
N LEU A 13 -5.62 6.57 -8.09
CA LEU A 13 -7.01 6.69 -8.53
C LEU A 13 -7.13 7.09 -10.00
N ASP A 14 -6.32 8.06 -10.45
CA ASP A 14 -6.24 8.46 -11.86
C ASP A 14 -5.97 7.23 -12.76
N LYS A 15 -5.02 6.37 -12.33
CA LYS A 15 -4.65 5.19 -13.11
C LYS A 15 -5.68 4.08 -13.06
N PHE A 16 -6.26 3.82 -11.90
CA PHE A 16 -7.38 2.90 -11.80
C PHE A 16 -8.53 3.34 -12.72
N ALA A 17 -8.92 4.62 -12.66
CA ALA A 17 -10.00 5.18 -13.47
C ALA A 17 -9.70 5.14 -14.97
N GLU A 18 -8.45 5.43 -15.37
CA GLU A 18 -8.02 5.35 -16.77
C GLU A 18 -8.17 3.92 -17.33
N VAL A 19 -7.72 2.91 -16.58
CA VAL A 19 -7.74 1.50 -17.00
C VAL A 19 -9.16 0.93 -16.98
N SER A 20 -9.97 1.28 -15.97
CA SER A 20 -11.35 0.82 -15.80
C SER A 20 -12.39 1.63 -16.60
N GLY A 21 -11.98 2.72 -17.23
CA GLY A 21 -12.86 3.61 -18.00
C GLY A 21 -13.85 4.40 -17.14
N GLN A 22 -13.47 4.73 -15.91
CA GLN A 22 -14.26 5.47 -14.94
C GLN A 22 -13.77 6.93 -14.79
N ASP A 23 -14.41 7.68 -13.88
CA ASP A 23 -14.01 9.02 -13.48
C ASP A 23 -13.73 9.01 -11.97
N SER A 24 -12.50 9.35 -11.57
CA SER A 24 -12.05 9.38 -10.17
C SER A 24 -12.10 10.77 -9.54
N VAL A 25 -12.34 11.84 -10.30
CA VAL A 25 -12.12 13.24 -9.84
C VAL A 25 -12.86 13.55 -8.55
N LYS A 26 -14.13 13.12 -8.43
CA LYS A 26 -14.90 13.37 -7.20
C LYS A 26 -14.45 12.52 -6.02
N LEU A 27 -14.08 11.27 -6.27
CA LEU A 27 -13.55 10.37 -5.25
C LEU A 27 -12.23 10.92 -4.71
N GLU A 28 -11.34 11.38 -5.58
CA GLU A 28 -10.10 12.06 -5.21
C GLU A 28 -10.37 13.30 -4.34
N GLU A 29 -11.28 14.19 -4.76
CA GLU A 29 -11.65 15.38 -3.99
C GLU A 29 -12.16 15.00 -2.59
N SER A 30 -13.07 14.00 -2.51
CA SER A 30 -13.64 13.51 -1.25
C SER A 30 -12.58 12.89 -0.34
N LEU A 31 -11.73 12.00 -0.85
CA LEU A 31 -10.69 11.36 -0.04
C LEU A 31 -9.62 12.36 0.41
N VAL A 32 -9.21 13.30 -0.45
CA VAL A 32 -8.28 14.36 -0.06
C VAL A 32 -8.89 15.25 1.03
N GLU A 33 -10.19 15.51 0.99
CA GLU A 33 -10.90 16.22 2.04
C GLU A 33 -10.84 15.44 3.36
N VAL A 34 -11.25 14.17 3.36
CA VAL A 34 -11.24 13.29 4.56
C VAL A 34 -9.84 13.21 5.19
N PHE A 35 -8.81 12.92 4.40
CA PHE A 35 -7.42 12.83 4.87
C PHE A 35 -6.89 14.16 5.44
N SER A 36 -7.47 15.29 5.03
CA SER A 36 -7.08 16.62 5.46
C SER A 36 -7.86 17.16 6.66
N LYS A 37 -8.97 16.52 7.04
CA LYS A 37 -9.79 16.96 8.18
C LYS A 37 -9.02 16.85 9.49
N ASP A 38 -9.41 17.68 10.44
CA ASP A 38 -8.90 17.69 11.82
C ASP A 38 -9.92 16.98 12.70
N LEU A 39 -9.94 15.65 12.59
CA LEU A 39 -10.84 14.72 13.27
C LEU A 39 -10.01 13.61 13.93
N GLY A 40 -10.61 12.92 14.90
CA GLY A 40 -10.02 11.69 15.46
C GLY A 40 -9.87 10.62 14.37
N PHE A 41 -8.95 9.66 14.56
CA PHE A 41 -8.68 8.66 13.52
C PHE A 41 -9.91 7.81 13.19
N LEU A 42 -10.62 7.29 14.18
CA LEU A 42 -11.83 6.49 13.94
C LEU A 42 -12.94 7.28 13.24
N GLU A 43 -13.10 8.57 13.56
CA GLU A 43 -14.05 9.44 12.84
C GLU A 43 -13.65 9.60 11.36
N LYS A 44 -12.35 9.66 11.06
CA LYS A 44 -11.87 9.67 9.66
C LYS A 44 -12.11 8.33 8.97
N VAL A 45 -11.95 7.21 9.68
CA VAL A 45 -12.23 5.87 9.14
C VAL A 45 -13.71 5.75 8.77
N GLU A 46 -14.62 6.22 9.63
CA GLU A 46 -16.06 6.26 9.33
C GLU A 46 -16.35 7.09 8.06
N GLU A 47 -15.85 8.31 7.98
CA GLU A 47 -16.05 9.14 6.78
C GLU A 47 -15.36 8.58 5.53
N PHE A 48 -14.21 7.94 5.69
CA PHE A 48 -13.49 7.26 4.63
C PHE A 48 -14.32 6.12 4.04
N ASP A 49 -14.91 5.30 4.91
CA ASP A 49 -15.75 4.18 4.51
C ASP A 49 -17.04 4.67 3.83
N GLU A 50 -17.65 5.76 4.32
CA GLU A 50 -18.80 6.41 3.67
C GLU A 50 -18.45 6.90 2.26
N VAL A 51 -17.24 7.44 2.05
CA VAL A 51 -16.80 7.83 0.72
C VAL A 51 -16.71 6.63 -0.20
N PHE A 52 -16.04 5.53 0.18
CA PHE A 52 -15.95 4.34 -0.68
C PHE A 52 -17.31 3.69 -0.96
N ASP A 53 -18.26 3.75 -0.03
CA ASP A 53 -19.64 3.27 -0.22
C ASP A 53 -20.38 4.00 -1.35
N GLU A 54 -20.05 5.28 -1.60
CA GLU A 54 -20.60 6.04 -2.72
C GLU A 54 -19.97 5.68 -4.08
N TYR A 55 -18.81 5.01 -4.09
CA TYR A 55 -18.08 4.63 -5.30
C TYR A 55 -17.73 3.12 -5.37
N PRO A 56 -18.72 2.21 -5.45
CA PRO A 56 -18.48 0.75 -5.39
C PRO A 56 -17.55 0.17 -6.47
N VAL A 57 -17.28 0.92 -7.54
CA VAL A 57 -16.35 0.49 -8.60
C VAL A 57 -14.89 0.55 -8.14
N PHE A 58 -14.60 1.34 -7.11
CA PHE A 58 -13.27 1.48 -6.52
C PHE A 58 -13.11 0.68 -5.22
N ASP A 59 -14.13 -0.11 -4.82
CA ASP A 59 -14.17 -0.79 -3.51
C ASP A 59 -12.99 -1.75 -3.29
N GLU A 60 -12.46 -2.35 -4.37
CA GLU A 60 -11.26 -3.20 -4.29
C GLU A 60 -10.02 -2.43 -3.80
N LEU A 61 -9.97 -1.10 -3.97
CA LEU A 61 -8.87 -0.28 -3.45
C LEU A 61 -9.07 0.14 -1.99
N ARG A 62 -10.20 -0.16 -1.36
CA ARG A 62 -10.56 0.36 -0.04
C ARG A 62 -9.49 0.06 1.01
N GLU A 63 -9.09 -1.20 1.17
CA GLU A 63 -8.14 -1.57 2.22
C GLU A 63 -6.72 -1.05 1.94
N VAL A 64 -6.30 -1.03 0.68
CA VAL A 64 -5.04 -0.38 0.23
C VAL A 64 -5.03 1.13 0.56
N PHE A 65 -6.18 1.79 0.45
CA PHE A 65 -6.30 3.21 0.77
C PHE A 65 -6.51 3.47 2.26
N PHE A 66 -7.03 2.48 3.00
CA PHE A 66 -7.03 2.49 4.45
C PHE A 66 -5.58 2.47 4.98
N ASP A 67 -4.69 1.65 4.42
CA ASP A 67 -3.26 1.68 4.76
C ASP A 67 -2.65 3.07 4.52
N LEU A 68 -3.03 3.70 3.41
CA LEU A 68 -2.57 5.05 3.09
C LEU A 68 -3.14 6.11 4.06
N LEU A 69 -4.36 5.93 4.56
CA LEU A 69 -4.95 6.77 5.61
C LEU A 69 -4.17 6.63 6.91
N MET A 70 -3.80 5.40 7.29
CA MET A 70 -2.98 5.10 8.44
C MET A 70 -1.59 5.76 8.33
N ILE A 71 -0.93 5.65 7.16
CA ILE A 71 0.33 6.35 6.89
C ILE A 71 0.18 7.88 7.02
N ASN A 72 -0.90 8.45 6.50
CA ASN A 72 -1.16 9.88 6.65
C ASN A 72 -1.34 10.28 8.12
N PHE A 73 -2.00 9.44 8.92
CA PHE A 73 -2.17 9.67 10.36
C PHE A 73 -0.81 9.71 11.06
N PHE A 74 0.06 8.70 10.85
CA PHE A 74 1.43 8.68 11.38
C PHE A 74 2.27 9.87 10.91
N ALA A 75 2.23 10.19 9.60
CA ALA A 75 3.11 11.19 9.00
C ALA A 75 2.71 12.64 9.32
N SER A 76 1.41 12.92 9.51
CA SER A 76 0.88 14.27 9.67
C SER A 76 0.15 14.53 10.97
N ASP A 77 -0.69 13.61 11.42
CA ASP A 77 -1.63 13.88 12.50
C ASP A 77 -1.00 13.60 13.86
N ILE A 78 -0.22 12.52 14.01
CA ILE A 78 0.53 12.25 15.25
C ILE A 78 1.50 13.39 15.59
N LYS A 79 2.11 14.04 14.60
CA LYS A 79 2.99 15.20 14.84
C LYS A 79 2.29 16.39 15.50
N LYS A 80 0.96 16.43 15.49
CA LYS A 80 0.15 17.47 16.16
C LYS A 80 -0.32 17.04 17.56
N LEU A 81 -0.18 15.75 17.88
CA LEU A 81 -0.58 15.15 19.14
C LEU A 81 0.58 15.16 20.14
N GLU A 82 0.33 14.72 21.38
CA GLU A 82 1.34 14.67 22.43
C GLU A 82 2.39 13.57 22.13
N GLU A 83 3.63 13.73 22.62
CA GLU A 83 4.76 12.82 22.32
C GLU A 83 4.49 11.36 22.78
N ASP A 84 3.57 11.17 23.71
CA ASP A 84 3.12 9.90 24.28
C ASP A 84 1.74 9.45 23.75
N TYR A 85 1.26 10.01 22.62
CA TYR A 85 -0.06 9.65 22.08
C TYR A 85 -0.23 8.14 21.85
N LEU A 86 0.82 7.45 21.41
CA LEU A 86 0.81 6.00 21.20
C LEU A 86 0.72 5.19 22.51
N GLU A 87 0.91 5.83 23.67
CA GLU A 87 0.75 5.22 25.00
C GLU A 87 -0.65 5.45 25.58
N THR A 88 -1.56 6.10 24.84
CA THR A 88 -2.90 6.47 25.33
C THR A 88 -3.93 5.35 25.14
N ASP A 89 -4.98 5.39 25.97
CA ASP A 89 -6.15 4.52 25.80
C ASP A 89 -6.84 4.76 24.43
N GLU A 90 -6.77 5.98 23.89
CA GLU A 90 -7.33 6.31 22.57
C GLU A 90 -6.61 5.56 21.45
N TRP A 91 -5.28 5.44 21.51
CA TRP A 91 -4.53 4.64 20.55
C TRP A 91 -4.83 3.15 20.69
N ALA A 92 -4.93 2.64 21.93
CA ALA A 92 -5.31 1.25 22.16
C ALA A 92 -6.71 0.91 21.60
N ASP A 93 -7.67 1.84 21.71
CA ASP A 93 -8.99 1.69 21.11
C ASP A 93 -8.92 1.69 19.57
N ILE A 94 -8.06 2.52 18.96
CA ILE A 94 -7.83 2.53 17.51
C ILE A 94 -7.26 1.19 17.05
N GLU A 95 -6.24 0.65 17.74
CA GLU A 95 -5.62 -0.63 17.41
C GLU A 95 -6.64 -1.77 17.45
N GLU A 96 -7.46 -1.85 18.50
CA GLU A 96 -8.47 -2.89 18.65
C GLU A 96 -9.57 -2.79 17.57
N GLU A 97 -10.10 -1.59 17.30
CA GLU A 97 -11.19 -1.39 16.32
C GLU A 97 -10.73 -1.56 14.86
N THR A 98 -9.42 -1.49 14.60
CA THR A 98 -8.85 -1.61 13.25
C THR A 98 -8.01 -2.85 13.04
N ILE A 99 -8.01 -3.80 13.98
CA ILE A 99 -7.16 -5.00 13.94
C ILE A 99 -7.42 -5.90 12.71
N GLU A 100 -8.64 -5.88 12.16
CA GLU A 100 -9.03 -6.65 10.96
C GLU A 100 -8.98 -5.81 9.66
N ARG A 101 -8.38 -4.61 9.69
CA ARG A 101 -8.33 -3.67 8.55
C ARG A 101 -6.94 -3.56 7.94
N GLY A 102 -6.91 -3.10 6.69
CA GLY A 102 -5.67 -2.83 5.96
C GLY A 102 -5.06 -4.06 5.31
N THR A 103 -3.86 -3.89 4.77
CA THR A 103 -3.14 -4.91 4.02
C THR A 103 -1.63 -4.84 4.32
N GLU A 104 -0.86 -5.79 3.79
CA GLU A 104 0.60 -5.76 3.89
C GLU A 104 1.26 -4.55 3.19
N LEU A 105 0.49 -3.79 2.41
CA LEU A 105 0.96 -2.52 1.86
C LEU A 105 1.36 -1.54 2.96
N LEU A 106 0.68 -1.52 4.13
CA LEU A 106 1.05 -0.66 5.25
C LEU A 106 2.52 -0.84 5.63
N ASN A 107 2.95 -2.11 5.77
CA ASN A 107 4.33 -2.47 6.11
C ASN A 107 5.33 -2.01 5.04
N LEU A 108 4.98 -2.17 3.76
CA LEU A 108 5.82 -1.67 2.66
C LEU A 108 5.92 -0.13 2.65
N LEU A 109 4.84 0.59 2.93
CA LEU A 109 4.86 2.06 2.98
C LEU A 109 5.65 2.58 4.18
N LEU A 110 5.59 1.91 5.33
CA LEU A 110 6.44 2.20 6.50
C LEU A 110 7.92 2.01 6.15
N TYR A 111 8.26 0.89 5.50
CA TYR A 111 9.62 0.62 5.01
C TYR A 111 10.13 1.68 4.05
N ILE A 112 9.30 2.14 3.10
CA ILE A 112 9.67 3.20 2.15
C ILE A 112 9.95 4.52 2.90
N ASN A 113 9.16 4.87 3.91
CA ASN A 113 9.43 6.05 4.74
C ASN A 113 10.77 5.94 5.47
N GLU A 114 11.08 4.79 6.06
CA GLU A 114 12.37 4.55 6.71
C GLU A 114 13.52 4.67 5.72
N CYS A 115 13.38 4.10 4.52
CA CYS A 115 14.35 4.28 3.43
C CYS A 115 14.56 5.77 3.09
N HIS A 116 13.50 6.59 3.08
CA HIS A 116 13.63 8.02 2.82
C HIS A 116 14.38 8.75 3.93
N ASP A 117 14.09 8.44 5.19
CA ASP A 117 14.76 9.02 6.35
C ASP A 117 16.26 8.66 6.40
N GLU A 118 16.61 7.44 5.96
CA GLU A 118 17.99 6.97 5.89
C GLU A 118 18.70 7.30 4.56
N GLY A 119 17.97 7.76 3.55
CA GLY A 119 18.50 8.02 2.20
C GLY A 119 18.90 6.75 1.44
N LEU A 120 18.21 5.64 1.70
CA LEU A 120 18.36 4.34 1.06
C LEU A 120 17.42 4.17 -0.13
N VAL A 121 17.74 3.20 -0.99
CA VAL A 121 16.86 2.78 -2.08
C VAL A 121 16.17 1.50 -1.62
N PRO A 122 14.82 1.40 -1.69
CA PRO A 122 14.11 0.19 -1.31
C PRO A 122 14.59 -1.03 -2.11
N GLU A 123 14.94 -2.11 -1.42
CA GLU A 123 15.35 -3.39 -2.00
C GLU A 123 14.58 -4.53 -1.32
N LEU A 124 14.05 -5.49 -2.10
CA LEU A 124 13.25 -6.60 -1.55
C LEU A 124 13.99 -7.38 -0.46
N GLY A 125 15.28 -7.62 -0.68
CA GLY A 125 16.10 -8.38 0.27
C GLY A 125 16.33 -7.65 1.59
N ASP A 126 16.24 -6.32 1.62
CA ASP A 126 16.38 -5.52 2.84
C ASP A 126 15.02 -5.34 3.53
N PHE A 127 13.94 -5.08 2.76
CA PHE A 127 12.56 -5.18 3.24
C PHE A 127 12.33 -6.49 3.99
N LEU A 128 12.57 -7.64 3.35
CA LEU A 128 12.38 -8.94 3.98
C LEU A 128 13.28 -9.11 5.22
N LYS A 129 14.50 -8.58 5.25
CA LYS A 129 15.35 -8.68 6.45
C LYS A 129 14.80 -7.88 7.61
N GLU A 130 14.33 -6.67 7.38
CA GLU A 130 13.81 -5.82 8.46
C GLU A 130 12.62 -6.47 9.16
N PHE A 131 11.71 -7.07 8.40
CA PHE A 131 10.55 -7.77 8.97
C PHE A 131 10.85 -9.20 9.45
N LEU A 132 11.91 -9.87 8.96
CA LEU A 132 12.23 -11.27 9.33
C LEU A 132 13.35 -11.43 10.38
N LEU A 133 14.09 -10.37 10.76
CA LEU A 133 15.29 -10.49 11.61
C LEU A 133 15.07 -10.28 13.12
N VAL A 134 13.84 -10.37 13.63
CA VAL A 134 13.58 -10.30 15.09
C VAL A 134 13.77 -11.69 15.75
N GLU A 135 14.36 -11.74 16.95
CA GLU A 135 14.72 -13.01 17.64
C GLU A 135 13.52 -13.74 18.31
N GLU A 136 13.46 -15.06 18.06
CA GLU A 136 12.83 -16.17 18.81
C GLU A 136 11.29 -16.17 19.02
N ASP A 137 10.61 -16.98 18.18
CA ASP A 137 9.25 -17.55 18.33
C ASP A 137 8.02 -16.63 18.19
N GLU A 138 8.13 -15.30 18.27
CA GLU A 138 6.97 -14.40 18.13
C GLU A 138 6.54 -14.08 16.68
N PHE A 139 7.35 -14.43 15.67
CA PHE A 139 7.16 -14.00 14.27
C PHE A 139 7.06 -15.15 13.24
N GLN A 140 6.49 -16.31 13.61
CA GLN A 140 6.22 -17.33 12.59
C GLN A 140 5.24 -16.81 11.55
N ASP A 141 4.29 -15.97 11.95
CA ASP A 141 3.19 -15.54 11.11
C ASP A 141 3.69 -14.62 9.97
N GLU A 142 4.64 -13.73 10.22
CA GLU A 142 5.25 -12.84 9.22
C GLU A 142 6.11 -13.62 8.22
N PHE A 143 6.80 -14.67 8.68
CA PHE A 143 7.47 -15.58 7.75
C PHE A 143 6.47 -16.27 6.83
N HIS A 144 5.29 -16.67 7.33
CA HIS A 144 4.24 -17.29 6.52
C HIS A 144 3.61 -16.28 5.54
N ILE A 145 3.33 -15.06 5.99
CA ILE A 145 2.78 -13.98 5.15
C ILE A 145 3.70 -13.73 3.95
N TYR A 146 5.02 -13.59 4.19
CA TYR A 146 5.99 -13.25 3.15
C TYR A 146 6.65 -14.46 2.48
N GLU A 147 6.21 -15.70 2.75
CA GLU A 147 6.81 -16.92 2.19
C GLU A 147 6.83 -16.88 0.65
N ASP A 148 5.77 -16.34 0.05
CA ASP A 148 5.67 -16.19 -1.40
C ASP A 148 6.70 -15.21 -1.96
N LEU A 149 6.93 -14.09 -1.29
CA LEU A 149 7.98 -13.15 -1.70
C LEU A 149 9.37 -13.77 -1.52
N ILE A 150 9.59 -14.45 -0.38
CA ILE A 150 10.88 -15.08 -0.03
C ILE A 150 11.25 -16.15 -1.06
N SER A 151 10.30 -17.00 -1.44
CA SER A 151 10.51 -18.11 -2.37
C SER A 151 10.68 -17.66 -3.82
N ASN A 152 10.24 -16.44 -4.13
CA ASN A 152 10.18 -15.91 -5.49
C ASN A 152 11.06 -14.66 -5.72
N GLN A 153 11.95 -14.31 -4.79
CA GLN A 153 12.82 -13.12 -4.86
C GLN A 153 13.53 -12.95 -6.21
N GLN A 154 13.98 -14.05 -6.84
CA GLN A 154 14.64 -14.03 -8.14
C GLN A 154 13.81 -13.41 -9.27
N LEU A 155 12.47 -13.37 -9.15
CA LEU A 155 11.61 -12.76 -10.17
C LEU A 155 11.77 -11.24 -10.23
N VAL A 156 12.24 -10.60 -9.16
CA VAL A 156 12.57 -9.16 -9.18
C VAL A 156 13.61 -8.83 -10.25
N GLU A 157 14.51 -9.77 -10.57
CA GLU A 157 15.53 -9.58 -11.61
C GLU A 157 15.07 -9.99 -13.02
N SER A 158 13.83 -10.49 -13.19
CA SER A 158 13.31 -10.97 -14.48
C SER A 158 12.58 -9.87 -15.26
N SER A 159 11.34 -10.09 -15.64
CA SER A 159 10.48 -9.17 -16.41
C SER A 159 9.08 -9.11 -15.81
N VAL A 160 8.35 -8.03 -16.08
CA VAL A 160 6.95 -7.90 -15.65
C VAL A 160 6.07 -9.03 -16.20
N GLU A 161 6.32 -9.47 -17.44
CA GLU A 161 5.65 -10.62 -18.05
C GLU A 161 5.89 -11.91 -17.24
N ASP A 162 7.14 -12.17 -16.85
CA ASP A 162 7.50 -13.35 -16.06
C ASP A 162 6.88 -13.30 -14.66
N ILE A 163 6.88 -12.12 -14.01
CA ILE A 163 6.23 -11.91 -12.69
C ILE A 163 4.73 -12.24 -12.79
N CYS A 164 4.02 -11.63 -13.75
CA CYS A 164 2.58 -11.84 -13.91
C CYS A 164 2.26 -13.29 -14.28
N SER A 165 3.04 -13.89 -15.19
CA SER A 165 2.86 -15.29 -15.60
C SER A 165 3.11 -16.25 -14.45
N HIS A 166 4.12 -15.99 -13.61
CA HIS A 166 4.44 -16.83 -12.47
C HIS A 166 3.38 -16.76 -11.38
N ALA A 167 2.84 -15.57 -11.09
CA ALA A 167 1.76 -15.39 -10.13
C ALA A 167 0.54 -16.27 -10.47
N GLY A 168 0.22 -16.45 -11.76
CA GLY A 168 -0.85 -17.35 -12.20
C GLY A 168 -0.53 -18.86 -12.15
N MET A 169 0.68 -19.25 -11.75
CA MET A 169 1.12 -20.65 -11.69
C MET A 169 1.32 -21.18 -10.27
N ILE A 170 1.42 -20.29 -9.28
CA ILE A 170 1.64 -20.64 -7.88
C ILE A 170 0.37 -20.39 -7.06
N GLU A 171 0.26 -21.08 -5.93
CA GLU A 171 -0.76 -20.82 -4.93
C GLU A 171 -0.15 -19.81 -3.96
N ILE A 172 -0.62 -18.56 -4.04
CA ILE A 172 -0.20 -17.45 -3.19
C ILE A 172 -1.09 -17.44 -1.94
N SER A 173 -0.52 -17.14 -0.78
CA SER A 173 -1.24 -16.95 0.48
C SER A 173 -2.34 -15.89 0.34
N GLU A 174 -3.33 -15.95 1.23
CA GLU A 174 -4.48 -15.03 1.20
C GLU A 174 -4.02 -13.57 1.37
N GLU A 175 -3.06 -13.35 2.26
CA GLU A 175 -2.51 -12.04 2.63
C GLU A 175 -1.73 -11.39 1.46
N MET A 176 -1.10 -12.21 0.62
CA MET A 176 -0.31 -11.72 -0.53
C MET A 176 -1.01 -11.86 -1.87
N GLN A 177 -2.19 -12.48 -1.94
CA GLN A 177 -2.85 -12.85 -3.20
C GLN A 177 -3.01 -11.65 -4.14
N GLU A 178 -3.43 -10.50 -3.61
CA GLU A 178 -3.63 -9.27 -4.38
C GLU A 178 -2.34 -8.42 -4.47
N LEU A 179 -1.45 -8.53 -3.48
CA LEU A 179 -0.28 -7.66 -3.37
C LEU A 179 0.98 -8.22 -4.01
N PHE A 180 1.04 -9.52 -4.32
CA PHE A 180 2.24 -10.17 -4.84
C PHE A 180 2.75 -9.52 -6.11
N VAL A 181 1.89 -9.33 -7.11
CA VAL A 181 2.28 -8.70 -8.38
C VAL A 181 2.75 -7.25 -8.18
N PRO A 182 1.97 -6.34 -7.56
CA PRO A 182 2.42 -4.96 -7.40
C PRO A 182 3.68 -4.84 -6.53
N PHE A 183 3.88 -5.68 -5.53
CA PHE A 183 5.11 -5.71 -4.73
C PHE A 183 6.31 -6.13 -5.56
N MET A 184 6.22 -7.28 -6.25
CA MET A 184 7.33 -7.80 -7.05
C MET A 184 7.69 -6.84 -8.19
N VAL A 185 6.70 -6.21 -8.80
CA VAL A 185 6.90 -5.22 -9.86
C VAL A 185 7.47 -3.91 -9.31
N PHE A 186 7.06 -3.47 -8.12
CA PHE A 186 7.70 -2.35 -7.43
C PHE A 186 9.18 -2.63 -7.16
N PHE A 187 9.53 -3.76 -6.57
CA PHE A 187 10.94 -4.08 -6.33
C PHE A 187 11.73 -4.30 -7.61
N HIS A 188 11.10 -4.77 -8.69
CA HIS A 188 11.70 -4.83 -10.03
C HIS A 188 12.00 -3.43 -10.59
N GLN A 189 11.07 -2.49 -10.40
CA GLN A 189 11.18 -1.12 -10.87
C GLN A 189 10.59 -0.13 -9.85
N PRO A 190 11.40 0.32 -8.86
CA PRO A 190 10.91 1.16 -7.76
C PRO A 190 10.49 2.57 -8.17
N LYS A 191 10.80 2.98 -9.41
CA LYS A 191 10.46 4.29 -9.97
C LYS A 191 9.29 4.16 -10.92
N SER A 192 8.36 5.13 -10.87
CA SER A 192 7.25 5.18 -11.81
C SER A 192 7.72 5.07 -13.26
N SER A 193 7.17 4.09 -13.98
CA SER A 193 7.57 3.75 -15.34
C SER A 193 6.37 3.50 -16.24
N VAL A 194 6.24 4.31 -17.30
CA VAL A 194 5.22 4.13 -18.34
C VAL A 194 5.36 2.78 -19.04
N GLN A 195 6.59 2.26 -19.15
CA GLN A 195 6.81 0.93 -19.72
C GLN A 195 6.24 -0.17 -18.81
N VAL A 196 6.47 -0.08 -17.51
CA VAL A 196 5.97 -1.07 -16.54
C VAL A 196 4.44 -1.04 -16.50
N ILE A 197 3.83 0.15 -16.49
CA ILE A 197 2.37 0.29 -16.56
C ILE A 197 1.82 -0.42 -17.79
N LYS A 198 2.44 -0.22 -18.96
CA LYS A 198 2.01 -0.89 -20.19
C LYS A 198 2.18 -2.42 -20.12
N GLU A 199 3.29 -2.89 -19.55
CA GLU A 199 3.51 -4.32 -19.39
C GLU A 199 2.49 -4.95 -18.43
N LEU A 200 2.10 -4.24 -17.36
CA LEU A 200 0.99 -4.66 -16.50
C LEU A 200 -0.34 -4.68 -17.26
N GLU A 201 -0.64 -3.68 -18.10
CA GLU A 201 -1.85 -3.69 -18.94
C GLU A 201 -1.92 -4.91 -19.88
N ASP A 202 -0.76 -5.34 -20.40
CA ASP A 202 -0.65 -6.44 -21.35
C ASP A 202 -0.67 -7.82 -20.67
N TYR A 203 -0.14 -7.95 -19.44
CA TYR A 203 0.13 -9.25 -18.81
C TYR A 203 -0.57 -9.52 -17.47
N SER A 204 -0.98 -8.49 -16.72
CA SER A 204 -1.64 -8.72 -15.42
C SER A 204 -3.04 -9.32 -15.60
N ALA A 205 -3.38 -10.24 -14.69
CA ALA A 205 -4.72 -10.81 -14.59
C ALA A 205 -5.73 -9.86 -13.91
N ASN A 206 -5.26 -8.96 -13.04
CA ASN A 206 -6.04 -7.92 -12.37
C ASN A 206 -5.42 -6.53 -12.61
N LYS A 207 -5.34 -6.15 -13.88
CA LYS A 207 -4.59 -4.95 -14.32
C LYS A 207 -5.10 -3.66 -13.68
N GLU A 208 -6.41 -3.51 -13.46
CA GLU A 208 -6.99 -2.31 -12.85
C GLU A 208 -6.38 -2.08 -11.46
N PHE A 209 -6.42 -3.11 -10.61
CA PHE A 209 -5.84 -3.09 -9.27
C PHE A 209 -4.31 -3.03 -9.29
N ASP A 210 -3.64 -3.94 -9.99
CA ASP A 210 -2.18 -4.05 -9.98
C ASP A 210 -1.49 -2.76 -10.45
N ILE A 211 -2.05 -2.11 -11.48
CA ILE A 211 -1.53 -0.83 -11.98
C ILE A 211 -1.77 0.26 -10.94
N ALA A 212 -2.94 0.31 -10.30
CA ALA A 212 -3.25 1.30 -9.28
C ALA A 212 -2.30 1.18 -8.09
N VAL A 213 -2.13 -0.03 -7.54
CA VAL A 213 -1.25 -0.29 -6.39
C VAL A 213 0.22 -0.06 -6.75
N TYR A 214 0.72 -0.56 -7.89
CA TYR A 214 2.07 -0.24 -8.34
C TYR A 214 2.28 1.28 -8.48
N THR A 215 1.31 1.98 -9.05
CA THR A 215 1.38 3.44 -9.23
C THR A 215 1.38 4.15 -7.88
N LEU A 216 0.59 3.69 -6.90
CA LEU A 216 0.59 4.20 -5.54
C LEU A 216 1.98 4.08 -4.94
N ILE A 217 2.54 2.87 -4.88
CA ILE A 217 3.82 2.59 -4.23
C ILE A 217 4.94 3.38 -4.93
N ALA A 218 5.00 3.35 -6.26
CA ALA A 218 6.05 4.01 -7.01
C ALA A 218 6.00 5.55 -6.88
N ASN A 219 4.81 6.15 -6.77
CA ASN A 219 4.68 7.60 -6.55
C ASN A 219 4.92 8.00 -5.09
N PHE A 220 4.55 7.15 -4.14
CA PHE A 220 4.90 7.33 -2.74
C PHE A 220 6.42 7.35 -2.55
N ASN A 221 7.13 6.42 -3.20
CA ASN A 221 8.59 6.29 -3.17
C ASN A 221 9.36 7.43 -3.88
N LEU A 222 8.71 8.20 -4.78
CA LEU A 222 9.40 9.16 -5.65
C LEU A 222 9.82 10.47 -4.97
N ASN A 223 9.20 10.82 -3.85
CA ASN A 223 9.41 12.11 -3.18
C ASN A 223 10.01 11.95 -1.80
#